data_AF-A0A3D5P8H3-F1
#
_entry.id   AF-A0A3D5P8H3-F1
#
_cell.length_a   1.000
_cell.length_b   1.000
_cell.length_c   1.000
_cell.angle_alpha   90.00
_cell.angle_beta   90.00
_cell.angle_gamma   90.00
#
_symmetry.space_group_name_H-M   'P 1'
#
loop_
_entity.id
_entity.type
_entity.pdbx_description
1 polymer ?
#
loop_
_entity_poly.entity_id
_entity_poly.type
_entity_poly.pdbx_seq_one_letter_code
_entity_poly.pdbx_strand_id
1 'polypeptide(L)' 'MTEKEKMMRRINALRFAMLDMHLYLDSHPGDCDAAAQMEKYRKEAQDLMKKYEDAYGPLNEYQNATSRWAWISDPWPWDT' A
#
# COMPACT_ATOMS: atom_id res chain seq x y z
N MET A 1 -3.61 19.63 -0.05
CA MET A 1 -3.03 18.28 -0.16
C MET A 1 -2.14 18.05 1.04
N THR A 2 -2.71 17.45 2.07
CA THR A 2 -2.06 17.07 3.32
C THR A 2 -0.98 16.01 3.07
N GLU A 3 -0.03 15.89 3.99
CA GLU A 3 1.01 14.84 3.93
C GLU A 3 0.38 13.43 3.89
N LYS A 4 -0.75 13.25 4.60
CA LYS A 4 -1.61 12.06 4.55
C LYS A 4 -2.08 11.74 3.14
N GLU A 5 -2.63 12.71 2.42
CA GLU A 5 -3.09 12.55 1.03
C GLU A 5 -1.93 12.22 0.07
N LYS A 6 -0.75 12.82 0.27
CA LYS A 6 0.43 12.52 -0.56
C LYS A 6 0.91 11.09 -0.35
N MET A 7 0.98 10.63 0.91
CA MET A 7 1.34 9.25 1.23
C MET A 7 0.32 8.25 0.67
N MET A 8 -0.99 8.50 0.87
CA MET A 8 -2.06 7.68 0.29
C MET A 8 -1.99 7.61 -1.23
N ARG A 9 -1.77 8.74 -1.92
CA ARG A 9 -1.59 8.75 -3.38
C ARG A 9 -0.39 7.91 -3.81
N ARG A 10 0.72 7.97 -3.07
CA ARG A 10 1.91 7.20 -3.42
C ARG A 10 1.71 5.70 -3.20
N ILE A 11 1.04 5.31 -2.12
CA ILE A 11 0.61 3.92 -1.89
C ILE A 11 -0.29 3.45 -3.04
N ASN A 12 -1.29 4.25 -3.43
CA ASN A 12 -2.19 3.89 -4.52
C ASN A 12 -1.48 3.80 -5.87
N ALA A 13 -0.53 4.69 -6.16
CA ALA A 13 0.28 4.62 -7.38
C ALA A 13 1.13 3.34 -7.43
N LEU A 14 1.74 2.94 -6.31
CA LEU A 14 2.48 1.68 -6.23
C LEU A 14 1.57 0.46 -6.39
N ARG A 15 0.37 0.49 -5.80
CA ARG A 15 -0.64 -0.57 -5.99
C ARG A 15 -1.07 -0.70 -7.44
N PHE A 16 -1.27 0.43 -8.12
CA PHE A 16 -1.59 0.44 -9.54
C PHE A 16 -0.44 -0.13 -10.38
N ALA A 17 0.81 0.30 -10.12
CA ALA A 17 1.98 -0.22 -10.82
C ALA A 17 2.16 -1.74 -10.62
N MET A 18 1.90 -2.25 -9.41
CA MET A 18 1.92 -3.70 -9.15
C MET A 18 0.83 -4.46 -9.91
N LEU A 19 -0.38 -3.89 -10.01
CA LEU A 19 -1.48 -4.48 -10.77
C LEU A 19 -1.13 -4.54 -12.26
N ASP A 20 -0.60 -3.44 -12.79
CA ASP A 20 -0.17 -3.33 -14.19
C ASP A 20 0.95 -4.33 -14.51
N MET A 21 1.98 -4.42 -13.66
CA MET A 21 3.03 -5.44 -13.80
C MET A 21 2.49 -6.87 -13.76
N HIS A 22 1.48 -7.12 -12.92
CA HIS A 22 0.86 -8.44 -12.83
C HIS A 22 0.12 -8.80 -14.11
N LEU A 23 -0.64 -7.86 -14.70
CA LEU A 23 -1.26 -8.06 -16.01
C LEU A 23 -0.20 -8.25 -17.11
N TYR A 24 0.91 -7.51 -17.06
CA TYR A 24 2.00 -7.67 -18.02
C TYR A 24 2.62 -9.07 -17.97
N LEU A 25 2.87 -9.59 -16.77
CA LEU A 25 3.41 -10.93 -16.53
C LEU A 25 2.45 -12.06 -16.94
N ASP A 26 1.14 -11.82 -16.90
CA ASP A 26 0.14 -12.79 -17.40
C ASP A 26 0.34 -13.07 -18.91
N SER A 27 0.76 -12.05 -19.66
CA SER A 27 1.09 -12.17 -21.09
C SER A 27 2.56 -12.58 -21.34
N HIS A 28 3.47 -12.28 -20.41
CA HIS A 28 4.91 -12.54 -20.53
C HIS A 28 5.47 -13.27 -19.29
N PRO A 29 5.15 -14.57 -19.11
CA PRO A 29 5.48 -15.31 -17.89
C PRO A 29 6.99 -15.59 -17.69
N GLY A 30 7.82 -15.33 -18.70
CA GLY A 30 9.26 -15.53 -18.66
C GLY A 30 10.08 -14.28 -18.31
N ASP A 31 9.43 -13.15 -18.05
CA ASP A 31 10.13 -11.89 -17.79
C ASP A 31 10.57 -11.77 -16.32
N CYS A 32 11.78 -12.25 -16.05
CA CYS A 32 12.39 -12.18 -14.72
C CYS A 32 12.66 -10.75 -14.25
N ASP A 33 12.81 -9.78 -15.16
CA ASP A 33 13.07 -8.38 -14.81
C ASP A 33 11.78 -7.72 -14.29
N ALA A 34 10.66 -7.95 -14.98
CA ALA A 34 9.34 -7.50 -14.54
C ALA A 34 8.96 -8.10 -13.16
N ALA A 35 9.28 -9.38 -12.93
CA ALA A 35 9.07 -10.03 -11.62
C ALA A 35 9.94 -9.40 -10.51
N ALA A 36 11.23 -9.15 -10.78
CA ALA A 36 12.12 -8.49 -9.83
C ALA A 36 11.67 -7.05 -9.50
N GLN A 37 11.16 -6.33 -10.50
CA GLN A 37 10.62 -4.99 -10.32
C GLN A 37 9.31 -4.98 -9.52
N MET A 38 8.43 -5.96 -9.75
CA MET A 38 7.21 -6.15 -8.94
C MET A 38 7.54 -6.40 -7.46
N GLU A 39 8.56 -7.21 -7.17
CA GLU A 39 9.02 -7.43 -5.79
C GLU A 39 9.55 -6.13 -5.14
N LYS A 40 10.27 -5.30 -5.89
CA LYS A 40 10.73 -3.98 -5.39
C LYS A 40 9.54 -3.08 -5.04
N TYR A 41 8.55 -2.97 -5.93
CA TYR A 41 7.35 -2.17 -5.66
C TYR A 41 6.56 -2.70 -4.47
N ARG A 42 6.51 -4.02 -4.28
CA ARG A 42 5.87 -4.64 -3.12
C ARG A 42 6.56 -4.23 -1.81
N LYS A 43 7.90 -4.24 -1.77
CA LYS A 43 8.67 -3.78 -0.61
C LYS A 43 8.48 -2.29 -0.34
N GLU A 44 8.52 -1.45 -1.38
CA GLU A 44 8.30 0.00 -1.24
C GLU A 44 6.88 0.30 -0.74
N ALA A 45 5.87 -0.40 -1.27
CA ALA A 45 4.49 -0.24 -0.83
C ALA A 45 4.30 -0.65 0.64
N GLN A 46 4.93 -1.74 1.08
CA GLN A 46 4.89 -2.16 2.49
C GLN A 46 5.58 -1.17 3.43
N ASP A 47 6.75 -0.63 3.05
CA ASP A 47 7.45 0.39 3.83
C ASP A 47 6.62 1.68 3.96
N LEU A 48 6.02 2.13 2.85
CA LEU A 48 5.14 3.31 2.84
C LEU A 48 3.85 3.08 3.65
N MET A 49 3.25 1.90 3.55
CA MET A 49 2.10 1.54 4.39
C MET A 49 2.49 1.58 5.86
N LYS A 50 3.62 0.97 6.25
CA LYS A 50 4.07 0.97 7.65
C LYS A 50 4.32 2.40 8.18
N LYS A 51 4.93 3.27 7.36
CA LYS A 51 5.13 4.69 7.70
C LYS A 51 3.82 5.45 7.84
N TYR A 52 2.86 5.17 6.96
CA TYR A 52 1.53 5.75 7.06
C TYR A 52 0.82 5.28 8.34
N GLU A 53 0.94 4.00 8.69
CA GLU A 53 0.29 3.42 9.86
C GLU A 53 0.88 3.92 11.19
N ASP A 54 2.19 4.12 11.23
CA ASP A 54 2.88 4.74 12.37
C ASP A 54 2.44 6.21 12.58
N ALA A 55 2.26 6.95 11.48
CA ALA A 55 1.93 8.38 11.54
C ALA A 55 0.43 8.69 11.67
N TYR A 56 -0.45 7.87 11.10
CA TYR A 56 -1.88 8.16 10.92
C TYR A 56 -2.81 7.05 11.43
N GLY A 57 -2.27 5.93 11.91
CA GLY A 57 -3.07 4.78 12.36
C GLY A 57 -3.34 3.73 11.27
N PRO A 58 -3.93 2.59 11.64
CA PRO A 58 -4.04 1.41 10.79
C PRO A 58 -4.76 1.71 9.47
N LEU A 59 -4.14 1.34 8.35
CA LEU A 59 -4.70 1.55 7.01
C LEU A 59 -5.66 0.42 6.60
N ASN A 60 -5.59 -0.73 7.29
CA ASN A 60 -6.36 -1.92 6.95
C ASN A 60 -6.85 -2.67 8.21
N GLU A 61 -8.08 -3.18 8.16
CA GLU A 61 -8.72 -3.93 9.26
C GLU A 61 -7.97 -5.23 9.64
N TYR A 62 -7.17 -5.77 8.71
CA TYR A 62 -6.46 -7.06 8.83
C TYR A 62 -5.03 -6.97 9.36
N GLN A 63 -4.59 -5.81 9.85
CA GLN A 63 -3.26 -5.68 10.44
C GLN A 63 -3.23 -6.37 11.81
N ASN A 64 -2.71 -7.61 11.81
CA ASN A 64 -2.55 -8.55 12.94
C ASN A 64 -1.84 -8.00 14.21
N ALA A 65 -1.49 -6.72 14.25
CA ALA A 65 -0.68 -6.11 15.30
C ALA A 65 -1.23 -4.77 15.82
N THR A 66 -2.46 -4.39 15.50
CA THR A 66 -3.08 -3.23 16.14
C THR A 66 -4.17 -3.65 17.12
N SER A 67 -4.23 -2.94 18.26
CA SER A 67 -5.23 -3.13 19.30
C SER A 67 -6.61 -3.31 18.67
N ARG A 68 -7.35 -4.33 19.13
CA ARG A 68 -8.67 -4.81 18.65
C ARG A 68 -9.75 -3.73 18.43
N TRP A 69 -9.48 -2.48 18.78
CA TRP A 69 -10.38 -1.33 18.76
C TRP A 69 -9.84 -0.09 18.02
N ALA A 70 -8.68 -0.14 17.35
CA ALA A 70 -8.15 1.01 16.61
C ALA A 70 -9.01 1.41 15.39
N TRP A 71 -9.75 0.46 14.82
CA TRP A 71 -10.83 0.68 13.85
C TRP A 71 -12.12 1.31 14.43
N ILE A 72 -12.19 1.66 15.72
CA ILE A 72 -13.36 2.36 16.30
C ILE A 72 -12.97 3.79 16.73
N SER A 73 -11.69 4.16 16.59
CA SER A 73 -11.21 5.49 16.92
C SER A 73 -11.48 6.44 15.74
N ASP A 74 -12.49 7.29 15.92
CA ASP A 74 -12.75 8.45 15.08
C ASP A 74 -11.60 9.47 15.23
N PRO A 75 -11.12 10.13 14.16
CA PRO A 75 -11.66 10.16 12.79
C PRO A 75 -11.04 9.12 11.83
N TRP A 76 -11.88 8.55 10.98
CA TRP A 76 -11.48 7.56 9.96
C TRP A 76 -10.57 8.17 8.89
N PRO A 77 -9.61 7.38 8.34
CA PRO A 77 -8.66 7.92 7.39
C PRO A 77 -9.26 8.36 6.04
N TRP A 78 -10.49 7.97 5.70
CA TRP A 78 -11.21 8.36 4.47
C TRP A 78 -12.36 9.36 4.68
N ASP A 79 -12.65 9.76 5.92
CA ASP A 79 -13.66 10.78 6.19
C ASP A 79 -13.02 12.16 5.97
N THR A 80 -13.58 12.95 5.03
CA THR A 80 -13.17 14.32 4.68
C THR A 80 -14.08 15.34 5.30
#